data_AF-A0AAP0NEF8-F1
#
_entry.id   AF-A0AAP0NEF8-F1
#
_cell.length_a   1.000
_cell.length_b   1.000
_cell.length_c   1.000
_cell.angle_alpha   90.00
_cell.angle_beta   90.00
_cell.angle_gamma   90.00
#
_symmetry.space_group_name_H-M   'P 1'
#
loop_
_entity.id
_entity.type
_entity.pdbx_description
1 polymer ?
#
loop_
_entity_poly.entity_id
_entity_poly.type
_entity_poly.pdbx_seq_one_letter_code
_entity_poly.pdbx_strand_id
1 'polypeptide(L)'
;MVDKSAYVMSILVSAQEARTAVVEEGGIPVLVEIVEVGSQRQKEIAVGILLQICDDSLPYRTMVAREGAIPPLVALSQSGTNRAKQKAETLIELLRQPRSGNAAARASNVSV
;
A
#
# COMPACT_ATOMS: atom_id res chain seq x y z
N MET A 1 -15.31 11.18 17.55
CA MET A 1 -16.10 9.98 17.16
C MET A 1 -15.45 9.15 16.04
N VAL A 2 -14.11 9.13 15.93
CA VAL A 2 -13.39 8.62 14.73
C VAL A 2 -12.91 7.16 14.89
N ASP A 3 -13.07 6.55 16.07
CA ASP A 3 -12.59 5.18 16.29
C ASP A 3 -13.43 4.14 15.55
N LYS A 4 -14.70 4.43 15.28
CA LYS A 4 -15.58 3.53 14.53
C LYS A 4 -15.18 3.42 13.07
N SER A 5 -14.75 4.50 12.41
CA SER A 5 -14.34 4.46 11.00
C SER A 5 -12.99 3.75 10.81
N ALA A 6 -12.03 3.99 11.72
CA ALA A 6 -10.77 3.25 11.72
C ALA A 6 -10.97 1.75 12.00
N TYR A 7 -11.89 1.39 12.89
CA TYR A 7 -12.26 0.00 13.18
C TYR A 7 -12.97 -0.67 12.00
N VAL A 8 -13.92 0.04 11.36
CA VAL A 8 -14.61 -0.47 10.16
C VAL A 8 -13.62 -0.65 9.01
N MET A 9 -12.65 0.26 8.83
CA MET A 9 -11.58 0.08 7.83
C MET A 9 -10.65 -1.09 8.16
N SER A 10 -10.28 -1.31 9.43
CA SER A 10 -9.45 -2.49 9.76
C SER A 10 -10.21 -3.81 9.54
N ILE A 11 -11.53 -3.82 9.77
CA ILE A 11 -12.40 -4.97 9.50
C ILE A 11 -12.54 -5.19 7.99
N LEU A 12 -12.88 -4.15 7.23
CA LEU A 12 -13.03 -4.25 5.77
C LEU A 12 -11.75 -4.78 5.14
N VAL A 13 -10.60 -4.22 5.50
CA VAL A 13 -9.33 -4.59 4.89
C VAL A 13 -8.77 -5.90 5.47
N SER A 14 -9.40 -6.53 6.47
CA SER A 14 -9.04 -7.89 6.92
C SER A 14 -9.51 -8.98 5.94
N ALA A 15 -10.58 -8.72 5.16
CA ALA A 15 -11.08 -9.65 4.16
C ALA A 15 -10.41 -9.41 2.80
N GLN A 16 -9.87 -10.47 2.18
CA GLN A 16 -9.25 -10.41 0.86
C GLN A 16 -10.20 -9.84 -0.20
N GLU A 17 -11.48 -10.21 -0.15
CA GLU A 17 -12.52 -9.77 -1.07
C GLU A 17 -12.73 -8.25 -1.03
N ALA A 18 -12.76 -7.68 0.17
CA ALA A 18 -12.91 -6.24 0.34
C ALA A 18 -11.66 -5.47 -0.09
N ARG A 19 -10.45 -6.03 0.05
CA ARG A 19 -9.23 -5.45 -0.52
C ARG A 19 -9.29 -5.40 -2.04
N THR A 20 -9.70 -6.49 -2.68
CA THR A 20 -9.87 -6.54 -4.14
C THR A 20 -10.93 -5.53 -4.60
N ALA A 21 -12.08 -5.47 -3.94
CA ALA A 21 -13.13 -4.50 -4.26
C ALA A 21 -12.64 -3.05 -4.16
N VAL A 22 -11.86 -2.71 -3.12
CA VAL A 22 -11.25 -1.38 -2.99
C VAL A 22 -10.34 -1.06 -4.17
N VAL A 23 -9.56 -2.01 -4.66
CA VAL A 23 -8.68 -1.79 -5.82
C VAL A 23 -9.51 -1.65 -7.11
N GLU A 24 -10.50 -2.52 -7.32
CA GLU A 24 -11.37 -2.51 -8.51
C GLU A 24 -12.18 -1.21 -8.62
N GLU A 25 -12.62 -0.64 -7.51
CA GLU A 25 -13.34 0.64 -7.44
C GLU A 25 -12.41 1.87 -7.48
N GLY A 26 -11.12 1.69 -7.81
CA GLY A 26 -10.17 2.80 -7.95
C GLY A 26 -9.73 3.43 -6.62
N GLY A 27 -9.74 2.66 -5.53
CA GLY A 27 -9.36 3.14 -4.22
C GLY A 27 -7.86 3.46 -4.06
N ILE A 28 -6.97 2.87 -4.87
CA ILE A 28 -5.53 3.13 -4.77
C ILE A 28 -5.18 4.61 -5.01
N PRO A 29 -5.57 5.25 -6.14
CA PRO A 29 -5.36 6.69 -6.35
C PRO A 29 -5.86 7.55 -5.19
N VAL A 30 -7.07 7.26 -4.69
CA VAL A 30 -7.69 7.99 -3.57
C VAL A 30 -6.85 7.85 -2.29
N LEU A 31 -6.36 6.64 -2.00
CA LEU A 31 -5.51 6.40 -0.85
C LEU A 31 -4.17 7.13 -0.96
N VAL A 32 -3.57 7.18 -2.16
CA VAL A 32 -2.32 7.91 -2.40
C VAL A 32 -2.52 9.41 -2.21
N GLU A 33 -3.61 9.97 -2.72
CA GLU A 33 -3.97 11.37 -2.51
C GLU A 33 -4.14 11.67 -1.00
N ILE A 34 -4.82 10.80 -0.25
CA ILE A 34 -4.98 10.97 1.20
C ILE A 34 -3.62 10.96 1.93
N VAL A 35 -2.65 10.17 1.49
CA VAL A 35 -1.28 10.18 2.05
C VAL A 35 -0.61 11.54 1.83
N GLU A 36 -0.87 12.17 0.69
CA GLU A 36 -0.30 13.47 0.32
C GLU A 36 -0.96 14.63 1.09
N VAL A 37 -2.29 14.78 1.00
CA VAL A 37 -3.00 15.97 1.48
C VAL A 37 -3.84 15.76 2.75
N GLY A 38 -3.98 14.52 3.24
CA GLY A 38 -4.81 14.21 4.39
C GLY A 38 -4.28 14.74 5.73
N SER A 39 -5.13 14.73 6.76
CA SER A 39 -4.70 14.95 8.15
C SER A 39 -3.77 13.83 8.64
N GLN A 40 -2.96 14.09 9.67
CA GLN A 40 -2.06 13.09 10.27
C GLN A 40 -2.74 11.74 10.54
N ARG A 41 -3.98 11.76 11.05
CA ARG A 41 -4.76 10.56 11.31
C ARG A 41 -5.21 9.86 10.02
N GLN A 42 -5.65 10.62 9.00
CA GLN A 42 -6.04 10.05 7.71
C GLN A 42 -4.85 9.43 6.98
N LYS A 43 -3.68 10.08 7.02
CA LYS A 43 -2.43 9.53 6.47
C LYS A 43 -2.08 8.19 7.11
N GLU A 44 -2.12 8.10 8.44
CA GLU A 44 -1.83 6.84 9.16
C GLU A 44 -2.80 5.70 8.78
N ILE A 45 -4.07 6.03 8.57
CA ILE A 45 -5.08 5.07 8.12
C ILE A 45 -4.82 4.65 6.68
N ALA A 46 -4.62 5.61 5.77
CA ALA A 46 -4.40 5.34 4.35
C ALA A 46 -3.17 4.46 4.11
N VAL A 47 -2.04 4.76 4.77
CA VAL A 47 -0.85 3.90 4.69
C VAL A 47 -1.11 2.50 5.28
N GLY A 48 -1.91 2.40 6.34
CA GLY A 48 -2.31 1.10 6.89
C GLY A 48 -3.08 0.25 5.88
N ILE A 49 -3.99 0.85 5.12
CA ILE A 49 -4.75 0.17 4.08
C ILE A 49 -3.85 -0.23 2.91
N LEU A 50 -2.99 0.70 2.45
CA LEU A 50 -2.04 0.42 1.38
C LEU A 50 -1.08 -0.72 1.74
N LEU A 51 -0.63 -0.80 3.00
CA LEU A 51 0.18 -1.91 3.49
C LEU A 51 -0.54 -3.25 3.33
N GLN A 52 -1.78 -3.33 3.80
CA GLN A 52 -2.56 -4.57 3.71
C GLN A 52 -2.85 -4.96 2.25
N ILE A 53 -3.19 -4.00 1.40
CA ILE A 53 -3.38 -4.24 -0.05
C ILE A 53 -2.08 -4.75 -0.68
N CYS A 54 -0.95 -4.15 -0.33
CA CYS A 54 0.33 -4.48 -0.92
C CYS A 54 0.91 -5.80 -0.40
N ASP A 55 0.64 -6.18 0.85
CA ASP A 55 1.19 -7.40 1.45
C ASP A 55 0.79 -8.64 0.63
N ASP A 56 -0.47 -8.72 0.21
CA ASP A 56 -1.02 -9.91 -0.47
C ASP A 56 -0.70 -10.02 -1.96
N SER A 57 -0.32 -8.93 -2.64
CA SER A 57 -0.36 -8.88 -4.10
C SER A 57 0.73 -8.00 -4.73
N LEU A 58 1.65 -8.65 -5.45
CA LEU A 58 2.67 -7.99 -6.28
C LEU A 58 2.07 -7.03 -7.34
N PRO A 59 0.96 -7.38 -8.04
CA PRO A 59 0.26 -6.44 -8.91
C PRO A 59 -0.13 -5.14 -8.20
N TYR A 60 -0.69 -5.22 -6.99
CA TYR A 60 -1.11 -4.03 -6.26
C TYR A 60 0.07 -3.17 -5.81
N ARG A 61 1.19 -3.78 -5.39
CA ARG A 61 2.46 -3.05 -5.15
C ARG A 61 2.87 -2.23 -6.37
N THR A 62 2.79 -2.85 -7.56
CA THR A 62 3.17 -2.19 -8.81
C THR A 62 2.23 -1.03 -9.14
N MET A 63 0.93 -1.18 -8.87
CA MET A 63 -0.04 -0.10 -9.03
C MET A 63 0.24 1.06 -8.08
N VAL A 64 0.41 0.80 -6.78
CA VAL A 64 0.72 1.84 -5.77
C VAL A 64 1.99 2.61 -6.12
N ALA A 65 3.03 1.92 -6.60
CA ALA A 65 4.26 2.58 -7.04
C ALA A 65 4.03 3.45 -8.29
N ARG A 66 3.20 2.99 -9.25
CA ARG A 66 2.86 3.73 -10.47
C ARG A 66 2.01 4.97 -10.21
N GLU A 67 1.13 4.92 -9.21
CA GLU A 67 0.33 6.07 -8.76
C GLU A 67 1.17 7.12 -8.00
N GLY A 68 2.49 6.95 -7.91
CA GLY A 68 3.37 7.96 -7.33
C GLY A 68 3.30 8.03 -5.81
N ALA A 69 3.02 6.91 -5.13
CA ALA A 69 2.96 6.88 -3.66
C ALA A 69 4.31 7.18 -2.97
N ILE A 70 5.45 6.97 -3.65
CA ILE A 70 6.78 7.03 -3.03
C ILE A 70 7.11 8.43 -2.43
N PRO A 71 7.00 9.56 -3.16
CA PRO A 71 7.32 10.86 -2.58
C PRO A 71 6.44 11.25 -1.36
N PRO A 72 5.11 11.07 -1.38
CA PRO A 72 4.26 11.27 -0.20
C PRO A 72 4.65 10.39 0.98
N LEU A 73 5.01 9.12 0.74
CA LEU A 73 5.44 8.21 1.80
C LEU A 73 6.77 8.63 2.43
N VAL A 74 7.73 9.09 1.61
CA VAL A 74 9.01 9.62 2.11
C VAL A 74 8.77 10.85 2.97
N ALA A 75 7.92 11.80 2.51
CA ALA A 75 7.57 12.97 3.31
C ALA A 75 6.91 12.58 4.65
N LEU A 76 6.04 11.57 4.63
CA LEU A 76 5.37 11.07 5.83
C LEU A 76 6.35 10.38 6.80
N SER A 77 7.35 9.64 6.29
CA SER A 77 8.41 9.04 7.13
C SER A 77 9.22 10.08 7.90
N GLN A 78 9.33 11.30 7.38
CA GLN A 78 10.10 12.38 8.00
C GLN A 78 9.24 13.20 8.98
N SER A 79 7.97 13.45 8.64
CA SER A 79 7.10 14.43 9.33
C SER A 79 5.90 13.84 10.08
N GLY A 80 5.63 12.54 9.95
CA GLY A 80 4.47 11.87 10.53
C GLY A 80 4.57 11.57 12.03
N THR A 81 3.49 11.02 12.60
CA THR A 81 3.52 10.39 13.93
C THR A 81 4.44 9.17 13.94
N ASN A 82 4.93 8.73 15.11
CA ASN A 82 5.79 7.53 15.20
C ASN A 82 5.17 6.30 14.49
N ARG A 83 3.84 6.12 14.60
CA ARG A 83 3.11 5.05 13.90
C ARG A 83 3.06 5.26 12.39
N ALA A 84 2.79 6.48 11.94
CA ALA A 84 2.76 6.80 10.51
C ALA A 84 4.14 6.64 9.87
N LYS A 85 5.21 7.04 10.56
CA LYS A 85 6.59 6.88 10.11
C LYS A 85 6.95 5.42 9.90
N GLN A 86 6.74 4.59 10.93
CA GLN A 86 7.02 3.16 10.86
C GLN A 86 6.27 2.48 9.71
N LYS A 87 4.96 2.77 9.57
CA LYS A 87 4.14 2.22 8.48
C LYS A 87 4.62 2.70 7.10
N ALA A 88 5.00 3.97 6.97
CA ALA A 88 5.49 4.52 5.72
C ALA A 88 6.82 3.87 5.31
N GLU A 89 7.75 3.68 6.24
CA GLU A 89 9.02 2.98 6.01
C GLU A 89 8.78 1.54 5.56
N THR A 90 7.91 0.79 6.26
CA THR A 90 7.55 -0.58 5.85
C THR A 90 6.96 -0.63 4.44
N LEU A 91 6.08 0.32 4.09
CA LEU A 91 5.48 0.35 2.76
C LEU A 91 6.52 0.69 1.69
N ILE A 92 7.43 1.63 1.95
CA ILE A 92 8.53 1.97 1.03
C ILE A 92 9.41 0.75 0.78
N GLU A 93 9.78 0.01 1.83
CA GLU A 93 10.57 -1.22 1.70
C GLU A 93 9.84 -2.26 0.85
N LEU A 94 8.55 -2.46 1.10
CA LEU A 94 7.74 -3.44 0.41
C LEU A 94 7.51 -3.10 -1.07
N LEU A 95 7.42 -1.80 -1.42
CA LEU A 95 7.38 -1.32 -2.81
C LEU A 95 8.77 -1.40 -3.49
N ARG A 96 9.85 -1.32 -2.72
CA ARG A 96 11.23 -1.42 -3.23
C ARG A 96 11.67 -2.86 -3.48
N GLN A 97 11.11 -3.85 -2.77
CA GLN A 97 11.44 -5.27 -2.96
C GLN A 97 11.08 -5.73 -4.39
N PRO A 98 12.07 -6.09 -5.23
CA PRO A 98 11.83 -6.50 -6.60
C PRO A 98 11.42 -7.97 -6.64
N ARG A 99 10.31 -8.30 -7.33
CA ARG A 99 9.94 -9.60 -7.96
C ARG A 99 10.69 -10.86 -7.46
N SER A 100 10.81 -11.12 -6.16
CA SER A 100 11.42 -12.36 -5.68
C SER A 100 10.38 -13.45 -5.79
N GLY A 101 10.32 -14.09 -6.95
CA GLY A 101 9.39 -15.16 -7.25
C GLY A 101 9.12 -15.45 -8.72
N ASN A 102 9.69 -14.71 -9.69
CA ASN A 102 9.43 -15.05 -11.09
C ASN A 102 10.52 -14.66 -12.11
N ALA A 103 11.80 -14.74 -11.71
CA ALA A 103 12.95 -14.66 -12.63
C ALA A 103 13.57 -16.04 -12.96
N ALA A 104 13.19 -17.11 -12.27
CA ALA A 104 13.73 -18.45 -12.51
C ALA A 104 12.96 -19.27 -13.59
N ALA A 105 11.75 -18.86 -13.97
CA ALA A 105 10.89 -19.65 -14.87
C ALA A 105 10.92 -19.21 -16.36
N ARG A 106 11.80 -18.29 -16.75
CA ARG A 106 11.92 -17.84 -18.16
C ARG A 106 13.27 -18.14 -18.84
N ALA A 107 14.17 -18.86 -18.17
CA ALA A 107 15.48 -19.23 -18.73
C ALA A 107 15.56 -20.68 -19.24
N SER A 108 14.47 -21.44 -19.20
CA SER A 108 14.45 -22.84 -19.63
C SER A 108 13.24 -23.12 -20.53
N ASN A 109 13.23 -22.53 -21.73
CA ASN A 109 12.65 -23.19 -22.91
C ASN A 109 13.04 -22.56 -24.26
N VAL A 110 14.29 -22.14 -24.41
CA VAL A 110 14.91 -22.03 -25.75
C VAL A 110 16.24 -22.74 -25.69
N SER A 111 16.22 -24.06 -25.85
CA SER A 111 17.34 -24.86 -26.37
C SER A 111 16.86 -26.28 -26.69
N VAL A 112 17.10 -26.64 -27.95
CA VAL A 112 16.84 -27.90 -28.66
C VAL A 112 15.46 -28.05 -29.28
#